data_AF-A0A813KNF7-F1
#
_entry.id   AF-A0A813KNF7-F1
#
_cell.length_a   1.000
_cell.length_b   1.000
_cell.length_c   1.000
_cell.angle_alpha   90.00
_cell.angle_beta   90.00
_cell.angle_gamma   90.00
#
_symmetry.space_group_name_H-M   'P 1'
#
loop_
_entity.id
_entity.type
_entity.pdbx_description
1 polymer ?
#
loop_
_entity_poly.entity_id
_entity_poly.type
_entity_poly.pdbx_seq_one_letter_code
_entity_poly.pdbx_strand_id
1 'polypeptide(L)'
;VLTENDVLQALVDNAPGHLSIAQWIRGGHARLPGFMVPSLTVPADTTLAEAAMSMTCMAEEGGFACHHLVVRIGGSQEDEPPGREQNLRVLSALDVARGMLDAAALAEPAGGESGRASAVTAALKVSQVMKSRAIVPTCQLSDNLTDAFRMLLDKRQNCAVVVSGGSCMELESNTEHPQNRVTAASAATAEKQAKGSQEESVIDDLSPVYGIITTADALRAFLEYHTGVRSNLASWIRGIQASPGEAPKRSIPGDASLAAAAQAMATAGVHHLLVLEPRSSAVIGVVSALDVVHAVSSCYMTGTGEWDLSTEMLYRGGSAFGIW
;
A
#
# COMPACT_ATOMS: atom_id res chain seq x y z
N VAL A 1 0.42 8.13 -17.31
CA VAL A 1 1.23 7.59 -16.19
C VAL A 1 0.80 6.15 -16.01
N LEU A 2 1.75 5.22 -15.84
CA LEU A 2 1.47 3.85 -15.40
C LEU A 2 1.92 3.72 -13.95
N THR A 3 1.14 3.03 -13.14
CA THR A 3 1.30 2.87 -11.69
C THR A 3 1.35 1.39 -11.32
N GLU A 4 1.72 1.09 -10.07
CA GLU A 4 1.72 -0.27 -9.53
C GLU A 4 0.33 -0.91 -9.57
N ASN A 5 -0.72 -0.10 -9.43
CA ASN A 5 -2.11 -0.58 -9.51
C ASN A 5 -2.50 -1.04 -10.92
N ASP A 6 -1.91 -0.46 -11.97
CA ASP A 6 -2.11 -0.91 -13.34
C ASP A 6 -1.49 -2.30 -13.54
N VAL A 7 -0.30 -2.51 -12.98
CA VAL A 7 0.39 -3.81 -13.00
C VAL A 7 -0.36 -4.85 -12.17
N LEU A 8 -0.87 -4.47 -11.00
CA LEU A 8 -1.73 -5.32 -10.18
C LEU A 8 -2.97 -5.77 -10.97
N GLN A 9 -3.67 -4.84 -11.62
CA GLN A 9 -4.84 -5.14 -12.46
C GLN A 9 -4.46 -6.09 -13.60
N ALA A 10 -3.39 -5.78 -14.33
CA ALA A 10 -2.90 -6.62 -15.42
C ALA A 10 -2.57 -8.05 -14.95
N LEU A 11 -1.99 -8.20 -13.76
CA LEU A 11 -1.71 -9.51 -13.16
C LEU A 11 -3.00 -10.25 -12.81
N VAL A 12 -3.99 -9.58 -12.23
CA VAL A 12 -5.30 -10.18 -11.86
C VAL A 12 -6.10 -10.58 -13.11
N ASP A 13 -6.05 -9.76 -14.16
CA ASP A 13 -6.70 -10.01 -15.45
C ASP A 13 -5.94 -11.01 -16.33
N ASN A 14 -4.77 -11.47 -15.87
CA ASN A 14 -3.88 -12.35 -16.61
C ASN A 14 -3.49 -11.77 -17.98
N ALA A 15 -3.22 -10.46 -18.01
CA ALA A 15 -2.82 -9.73 -19.19
C ALA A 15 -1.48 -10.27 -19.73
N PRO A 16 -1.27 -10.32 -21.06
CA PRO A 16 -0.05 -10.86 -21.61
C PRO A 16 1.17 -9.97 -21.28
N GLY A 17 2.20 -10.54 -20.66
CA GLY A 17 3.44 -9.83 -20.32
C GLY A 17 4.28 -9.33 -21.51
N HIS A 18 3.88 -9.63 -22.75
CA HIS A 18 4.56 -9.19 -23.98
C HIS A 18 3.90 -7.96 -24.63
N LEU A 19 2.84 -7.40 -24.03
CA LEU A 19 2.22 -6.18 -24.54
C LEU A 19 3.20 -5.01 -24.45
N SER A 20 3.27 -4.21 -25.52
CA SER A 20 4.00 -2.95 -25.47
C SER A 20 3.28 -1.94 -24.58
N ILE A 21 4.02 -1.01 -23.97
CA ILE A 21 3.45 0.10 -23.18
C ILE A 21 2.40 0.87 -24.00
N ALA A 22 2.64 1.07 -25.29
CA ALA A 22 1.71 1.79 -26.16
C ALA A 22 0.40 1.01 -26.39
N GLN A 23 0.44 -0.32 -26.44
CA GLN A 23 -0.75 -1.17 -26.48
C GLN A 23 -1.47 -1.18 -25.13
N TRP A 24 -0.72 -1.21 -24.02
CA TRP A 24 -1.30 -1.14 -22.68
C TRP A 24 -2.12 0.13 -22.49
N ILE A 25 -1.53 1.30 -22.80
CA ILE A 25 -2.19 2.60 -22.67
C ILE A 25 -3.41 2.70 -23.60
N ARG A 26 -3.30 2.23 -24.85
CA ARG A 26 -4.40 2.32 -25.83
C ARG A 26 -5.49 1.26 -25.64
N GLY A 27 -5.17 0.14 -25.03
CA GLY A 27 -6.06 -0.99 -24.83
C GLY A 27 -6.99 -0.85 -23.62
N GLY A 28 -6.92 0.26 -22.88
CA GLY A 28 -7.75 0.48 -21.69
C GLY A 28 -7.27 -0.25 -20.43
N HIS A 29 -6.09 -0.86 -20.47
CA HIS A 29 -5.49 -1.53 -19.32
C HIS A 29 -4.80 -0.55 -18.34
N ALA A 30 -4.67 0.72 -18.72
CA ALA A 30 -4.19 1.78 -17.84
C ALA A 30 -5.40 2.46 -17.17
N ARG A 31 -5.48 2.40 -15.84
CA ARG A 31 -6.55 2.97 -15.03
C ARG A 31 -6.51 4.47 -14.94
N LEU A 32 -5.36 5.11 -15.15
CA LEU A 32 -5.27 6.57 -15.08
C LEU A 32 -5.65 7.17 -16.44
N PRO A 33 -6.89 7.64 -16.64
CA PRO A 33 -7.27 8.25 -17.89
C PRO A 33 -6.42 9.50 -18.14
N GLY A 34 -6.14 9.79 -19.41
CA GLY A 34 -5.26 10.90 -19.79
C GLY A 34 -5.70 12.25 -19.21
N PHE A 35 -7.01 12.43 -18.95
CA PHE A 35 -7.55 13.65 -18.34
C PHE A 35 -7.15 13.86 -16.87
N MET A 36 -6.68 12.83 -16.17
CA MET A 36 -6.20 12.96 -14.79
C MET A 36 -4.74 13.40 -14.71
N VAL A 37 -3.96 13.25 -15.79
CA VAL A 37 -2.54 13.66 -15.80
C VAL A 37 -2.37 15.13 -15.42
N PRO A 38 -3.18 16.09 -15.94
CA PRO A 38 -3.16 17.48 -15.48
C PRO A 38 -3.33 17.63 -13.96
N SER A 39 -4.30 16.93 -13.36
CA SER A 39 -4.56 16.99 -11.91
C SER A 39 -3.44 16.40 -11.07
N LEU A 40 -2.62 15.51 -11.65
CA LEU A 40 -1.44 14.94 -11.01
C LEU A 40 -0.15 15.70 -11.33
N THR A 41 -0.21 16.76 -12.13
CA THR A 41 0.97 17.51 -12.56
C THR A 41 1.13 18.77 -11.73
N VAL A 42 2.27 18.90 -11.04
CA VAL A 42 2.62 20.09 -10.27
C VAL A 42 3.84 20.81 -10.86
N PRO A 43 3.92 22.15 -10.75
CA PRO A 43 5.13 22.91 -11.06
C PRO A 43 6.35 22.52 -10.21
N ALA A 44 7.57 22.70 -10.72
CA ALA A 44 8.80 22.39 -9.98
C ALA A 44 9.08 23.30 -8.77
N ASP A 45 8.43 24.47 -8.70
CA ASP A 45 8.46 25.40 -7.56
C ASP A 45 7.38 25.09 -6.51
N THR A 46 6.55 24.06 -6.72
CA THR A 46 5.59 23.58 -5.72
C THR A 46 6.34 23.08 -4.49
N THR A 47 5.94 23.56 -3.32
CA THR A 47 6.54 23.13 -2.05
C THR A 47 6.14 21.69 -1.73
N LEU A 48 6.95 21.00 -0.93
CA LEU A 48 6.63 19.64 -0.49
C LEU A 48 5.33 19.57 0.34
N ALA A 49 4.96 20.63 1.05
CA ALA A 49 3.71 20.71 1.80
C ALA A 49 2.49 20.83 0.86
N GLU A 50 2.59 21.64 -0.19
CA GLU A 50 1.55 21.73 -1.22
C GLU A 50 1.44 20.43 -2.03
N ALA A 51 2.57 19.78 -2.32
CA ALA A 51 2.58 18.45 -2.93
C ALA A 51 1.87 17.42 -2.03
N ALA A 52 2.13 17.46 -0.71
CA ALA A 52 1.47 16.59 0.25
C ALA A 52 -0.06 16.82 0.29
N MET A 53 -0.46 18.08 0.28
CA MET A 53 -1.86 18.49 0.21
C MET A 53 -2.52 18.00 -1.09
N SER A 54 -1.87 18.17 -2.23
CA SER A 54 -2.35 17.69 -3.52
C SER A 54 -2.56 16.16 -3.51
N MET A 55 -1.60 15.38 -3.00
CA MET A 55 -1.74 13.93 -2.85
C MET A 55 -2.93 13.56 -1.95
N THR A 56 -3.10 14.28 -0.84
CA THR A 56 -4.18 14.04 0.14
C THR A 56 -5.55 14.35 -0.46
N CYS A 57 -5.74 15.53 -1.06
CA CYS A 57 -7.00 15.92 -1.68
C CYS A 57 -7.41 14.94 -2.79
N MET A 58 -6.46 14.48 -3.61
CA MET A 58 -6.75 13.49 -4.67
C MET A 58 -7.16 12.13 -4.08
N ALA A 59 -6.58 11.72 -2.96
CA ALA A 59 -6.95 10.49 -2.28
C ALA A 59 -8.36 10.54 -1.69
N GLU A 60 -8.75 11.69 -1.15
CA GLU A 60 -10.05 11.89 -0.49
C GLU A 60 -11.19 12.16 -1.48
N GLU A 61 -11.01 13.10 -2.41
CA GLU A 61 -12.07 13.55 -3.32
C GLU A 61 -12.20 12.64 -4.55
N GLY A 62 -11.06 12.16 -5.06
CA GLY A 62 -11.03 11.36 -6.28
C GLY A 62 -11.32 9.88 -6.04
N GLY A 63 -11.18 9.39 -4.80
CA GLY A 63 -11.17 7.96 -4.51
C GLY A 63 -9.97 7.24 -5.13
N PHE A 64 -8.92 7.97 -5.48
CA PHE A 64 -7.69 7.44 -6.08
C PHE A 64 -6.52 7.70 -5.13
N ALA A 65 -5.94 6.66 -4.54
CA ALA A 65 -4.72 6.79 -3.76
C ALA A 65 -3.57 7.26 -4.66
N CYS A 66 -3.26 8.56 -4.60
CA CYS A 66 -2.18 9.18 -5.36
C CYS A 66 -0.87 9.11 -4.57
N HIS A 67 -0.02 8.14 -4.91
CA HIS A 67 1.33 8.03 -4.33
C HIS A 67 2.39 8.79 -5.11
N HIS A 68 2.04 9.34 -6.27
CA HIS A 68 2.97 9.90 -7.23
C HIS A 68 2.37 11.14 -7.89
N LEU A 69 3.13 12.23 -7.86
CA LEU A 69 2.88 13.43 -8.67
C LEU A 69 3.86 13.49 -9.83
N VAL A 70 3.42 14.08 -10.94
CA VAL A 70 4.27 14.44 -12.07
C VAL A 70 4.78 15.86 -11.84
N VAL A 71 6.09 16.05 -11.76
CA VAL A 71 6.69 17.38 -11.59
C VAL A 71 7.14 17.90 -12.95
N ARG A 72 6.66 19.09 -13.32
CA ARG A 72 7.05 19.78 -14.56
C ARG A 72 8.23 20.70 -14.29
N ILE A 73 9.38 20.41 -14.89
CA ILE A 73 10.59 21.25 -14.80
C ILE A 73 10.65 22.18 -16.01
N GLY A 74 10.50 23.49 -15.80
CA GLY A 74 10.58 24.50 -16.85
C GLY A 74 9.59 25.64 -16.64
N GLY A 75 9.65 26.64 -17.54
CA GLY A 75 8.75 27.80 -17.52
C GLY A 75 7.28 27.43 -17.79
N SER A 76 6.39 28.42 -17.70
CA SER A 76 4.96 28.22 -17.93
C SER A 76 4.71 27.58 -19.31
N GLN A 77 3.64 26.79 -19.42
CA GLN A 77 3.29 26.10 -20.68
C GLN A 77 3.12 27.05 -21.87
N GLU A 78 2.89 28.34 -21.60
CA GLU A 78 2.70 29.39 -22.59
C GLU A 78 4.02 29.87 -23.21
N ASP A 79 5.15 29.66 -22.53
CA ASP A 79 6.47 30.17 -22.94
C ASP A 79 7.28 29.15 -23.75
N GLU A 80 6.89 27.87 -23.77
CA GLU A 80 7.63 26.82 -24.46
C GLU A 80 7.21 26.72 -25.93
N PRO A 81 8.14 26.81 -26.89
CA PRO A 81 7.81 26.68 -28.30
C PRO A 81 7.21 25.29 -28.60
N PRO A 82 6.23 25.22 -29.51
CA PRO A 82 5.61 23.95 -29.87
C PRO A 82 6.68 22.96 -30.38
N GLY A 83 6.71 21.77 -29.78
CA GLY A 83 7.64 20.69 -30.16
C GLY A 83 8.83 20.50 -29.22
N ARG A 84 8.99 21.32 -28.17
CA ARG A 84 9.98 21.05 -27.13
C ARG A 84 9.48 19.93 -26.20
N GLU A 85 10.35 18.96 -25.92
CA GLU A 85 10.05 17.88 -24.99
C GLU A 85 9.88 18.43 -23.57
N GLN A 86 8.73 18.16 -22.96
CA GLN A 86 8.50 18.53 -21.57
C GLN A 86 9.44 17.74 -20.66
N ASN A 87 10.19 18.46 -19.81
CA ASN A 87 11.06 17.83 -18.83
C ASN A 87 10.22 17.45 -17.60
N LEU A 88 9.75 16.20 -17.57
CA LEU A 88 8.93 15.67 -16.49
C LEU A 88 9.79 14.84 -15.51
N ARG A 89 9.43 14.92 -14.22
CA ARG A 89 9.93 14.05 -13.15
C ARG A 89 8.75 13.47 -12.39
N VAL A 90 9.03 12.50 -11.52
CA VAL A 90 8.05 11.89 -10.63
C VAL A 90 8.47 12.21 -9.20
N LEU A 91 7.52 12.67 -8.39
CA LEU A 91 7.67 12.88 -6.95
C LEU A 91 6.77 11.86 -6.24
N SER A 92 7.36 10.97 -5.44
CA SER A 92 6.59 9.98 -4.69
C SER A 92 6.23 10.48 -3.29
N ALA A 93 5.23 9.84 -2.65
CA ALA A 93 4.90 10.07 -1.24
C ALA A 93 6.11 9.82 -0.31
N LEU A 94 7.00 8.89 -0.67
CA LEU A 94 8.21 8.62 0.09
C LEU A 94 9.23 9.76 -0.05
N ASP A 95 9.32 10.41 -1.21
CA ASP A 95 10.18 11.58 -1.42
C ASP A 95 9.67 12.78 -0.62
N VAL A 96 8.35 12.98 -0.55
CA VAL A 96 7.73 13.99 0.31
C VAL A 96 8.06 13.70 1.78
N ALA A 97 7.89 12.46 2.24
CA ALA A 97 8.22 12.08 3.61
C ALA A 97 9.71 12.31 3.95
N ARG A 98 10.62 12.00 3.02
CA ARG A 98 12.07 12.25 3.17
C ARG A 98 12.39 13.74 3.23
N GLY A 99 11.91 14.53 2.28
CA GLY A 99 12.19 15.96 2.27
C GLY A 99 11.61 16.68 3.49
N MET A 100 10.52 16.18 4.07
CA MET A 100 9.95 16.67 5.32
C MET A 100 10.81 16.35 6.54
N LEU A 101 11.44 15.17 6.57
CA LEU A 101 12.42 14.84 7.60
C LEU A 101 13.61 15.79 7.56
N ASP A 102 14.14 16.02 6.36
CA ASP A 102 15.27 16.92 6.14
C ASP A 102 14.89 18.36 6.55
N ALA A 103 13.68 18.81 6.20
CA ALA A 103 13.17 20.11 6.62
C ALA A 103 13.01 20.22 8.14
N ALA A 104 12.51 19.19 8.81
CA ALA A 104 12.38 19.17 10.27
C ALA A 104 13.74 19.18 10.98
N ALA A 105 14.74 18.51 10.42
CA ALA A 105 16.11 18.50 10.95
C ALA A 105 16.82 19.87 10.79
N LEU A 106 16.45 20.63 9.76
CA LEU A 106 16.98 21.98 9.48
C LEU A 106 16.18 23.11 10.13
N ALA A 107 15.00 22.82 10.70
CA ALA A 107 14.16 23.81 11.33
C ALA A 107 14.84 24.35 12.60
N GLU A 108 15.47 25.51 12.47
CA GLU A 108 15.95 26.26 13.62
C GLU A 108 14.80 26.52 14.61
N PRO A 109 15.06 26.58 15.93
CA PRO A 109 14.04 26.87 16.94
C PRO A 109 13.29 28.21 16.74
N ALA A 110 13.77 29.07 15.83
CA ALA A 110 13.40 30.48 15.70
C ALA A 110 12.45 30.82 14.51
N GLY A 111 11.55 29.92 14.11
CA GLY A 111 10.16 30.37 13.85
C GLY A 111 9.68 30.61 12.41
N GLY A 112 10.00 29.75 11.44
CA GLY A 112 9.19 29.66 10.21
C GLY A 112 7.96 28.76 10.41
N GLU A 113 6.77 29.19 9.96
CA GLU A 113 5.52 28.38 10.06
C GLU A 113 5.66 27.00 9.40
N SER A 114 6.32 26.94 8.24
CA SER A 114 6.58 25.70 7.53
C SER A 114 7.47 24.73 8.32
N GLY A 115 8.54 25.24 8.96
CA GLY A 115 9.42 24.42 9.80
C GLY A 115 8.72 23.88 11.05
N ARG A 116 7.78 24.65 11.62
CA ARG A 116 6.97 24.21 12.76
C ARG A 116 6.04 23.06 12.39
N ALA A 117 5.36 23.13 11.24
CA ALA A 117 4.49 22.04 10.77
C ALA A 117 5.28 20.73 10.60
N SER A 118 6.43 20.79 9.92
CA SER A 118 7.31 19.61 9.75
C SER A 118 7.80 19.05 11.08
N ALA A 119 8.19 19.91 12.04
CA ALA A 119 8.63 19.47 13.37
C ALA A 119 7.51 18.82 14.18
N VAL A 120 6.30 19.37 14.14
CA VAL A 120 5.11 18.79 14.79
C VAL A 120 4.81 17.42 14.17
N THR A 121 4.71 17.33 12.84
CA THR A 121 4.42 16.07 12.17
C THR A 121 5.50 15.02 12.46
N ALA A 122 6.77 15.40 12.41
CA ALA A 122 7.89 14.53 12.71
C ALA A 122 7.81 13.92 14.12
N ALA A 123 7.21 14.64 15.08
CA ALA A 123 7.03 14.22 16.46
C ALA A 123 5.76 13.39 16.74
N LEU A 124 4.80 13.33 15.81
CA LEU A 124 3.61 12.50 15.96
C LEU A 124 3.99 11.04 16.14
N LYS A 125 3.24 10.30 16.94
CA LYS A 125 3.43 8.86 17.11
C LYS A 125 2.81 8.11 15.94
N VAL A 126 3.46 7.03 15.53
CA VAL A 126 2.95 6.14 14.47
C VAL A 126 1.53 5.65 14.79
N SER A 127 1.23 5.30 16.04
CA SER A 127 -0.09 4.84 16.47
C SER A 127 -1.22 5.86 16.28
N GLN A 128 -0.89 7.15 16.14
CA GLN A 128 -1.87 8.23 15.91
C GLN A 128 -2.26 8.38 14.43
N VAL A 129 -1.48 7.79 13.53
CA VAL A 129 -1.62 8.02 12.07
C VAL A 129 -1.78 6.70 11.29
N MET A 130 -1.37 5.57 11.88
CA MET A 130 -1.50 4.25 11.26
C MET A 130 -2.96 3.88 10.96
N LYS A 131 -3.14 2.99 9.98
CA LYS A 131 -4.38 2.23 9.81
C LYS A 131 -4.47 1.13 10.86
N SER A 132 -5.58 1.07 11.57
CA SER A 132 -5.84 0.00 12.55
C SER A 132 -5.83 -1.38 11.90
N ARG A 133 -5.29 -2.38 12.59
CA ARG A 133 -5.27 -3.79 12.15
C ARG A 133 -6.64 -4.28 11.69
N ALA A 134 -7.71 -3.84 12.36
CA ALA A 134 -9.10 -4.24 12.10
C ALA A 134 -9.62 -3.84 10.71
N ILE A 135 -9.04 -2.80 10.09
CA ILE A 135 -9.48 -2.31 8.77
C ILE A 135 -8.51 -2.66 7.65
N VAL A 136 -7.32 -3.21 7.98
CA VAL A 136 -6.34 -3.62 6.97
C VAL A 136 -6.74 -4.99 6.42
N PRO A 137 -6.85 -5.16 5.08
CA PRO A 137 -7.17 -6.45 4.49
C PRO A 137 -6.21 -7.54 4.95
N THR A 138 -6.73 -8.76 5.06
CA THR A 138 -5.97 -9.90 5.56
C THR A 138 -6.11 -11.07 4.63
N CYS A 139 -4.98 -11.70 4.32
CA CYS A 139 -4.91 -12.96 3.61
C CYS A 139 -4.19 -14.01 4.46
N GLN A 140 -4.44 -15.27 4.17
CA GLN A 140 -3.84 -16.40 4.87
C GLN A 140 -2.61 -16.93 4.12
N LEU A 141 -1.67 -17.52 4.82
CA LEU A 141 -0.51 -18.18 4.21
C LEU A 141 -0.88 -19.26 3.17
N SER A 142 -2.06 -19.90 3.36
CA SER A 142 -2.63 -20.90 2.46
C SER A 142 -3.25 -20.31 1.21
N ASP A 143 -3.54 -19.01 1.17
CA ASP A 143 -4.15 -18.37 0.02
C ASP A 143 -3.19 -18.38 -1.17
N ASN A 144 -3.78 -18.40 -2.36
CA ASN A 144 -3.02 -18.25 -3.59
C ASN A 144 -2.64 -16.78 -3.79
N LEU A 145 -1.47 -16.55 -4.38
CA LEU A 145 -0.94 -15.20 -4.59
C LEU A 145 -1.90 -14.33 -5.43
N THR A 146 -2.53 -14.89 -6.46
CA THR A 146 -3.53 -14.19 -7.27
C THR A 146 -4.75 -13.76 -6.46
N ASP A 147 -5.18 -14.54 -5.46
CA ASP A 147 -6.35 -14.21 -4.65
C ASP A 147 -6.03 -13.07 -3.68
N ALA A 148 -4.82 -13.03 -3.13
CA ALA A 148 -4.35 -11.88 -2.36
C ALA A 148 -4.26 -10.60 -3.21
N PHE A 149 -3.77 -10.70 -4.45
CA PHE A 149 -3.72 -9.57 -5.36
C PHE A 149 -5.11 -9.09 -5.80
N ARG A 150 -6.03 -10.01 -6.07
CA ARG A 150 -7.43 -9.67 -6.32
C ARG A 150 -8.06 -8.98 -5.11
N MET A 151 -7.76 -9.43 -3.90
CA MET A 151 -8.22 -8.76 -2.67
C MET A 151 -7.69 -7.32 -2.57
N LEU A 152 -6.40 -7.08 -2.86
CA LEU A 152 -5.85 -5.72 -2.88
C LEU A 152 -6.61 -4.83 -3.88
N LEU A 153 -6.88 -5.36 -5.07
CA LEU A 153 -7.58 -4.66 -6.13
C LEU A 153 -9.03 -4.35 -5.75
N ASP A 154 -9.79 -5.38 -5.34
CA ASP A 154 -11.21 -5.27 -4.97
C ASP A 154 -11.43 -4.33 -3.79
N LYS A 155 -10.53 -4.39 -2.79
CA LYS A 155 -10.58 -3.51 -1.62
C LYS A 155 -9.95 -2.14 -1.87
N ARG A 156 -9.36 -1.91 -3.05
CA ARG A 156 -8.60 -0.70 -3.42
C ARG A 156 -7.54 -0.35 -2.37
N GLN A 157 -6.85 -1.36 -1.85
CA GLN A 157 -5.80 -1.21 -0.85
C GLN A 157 -4.43 -1.52 -1.48
N ASN A 158 -3.41 -0.80 -1.04
CA ASN A 158 -2.04 -1.01 -1.52
C ASN A 158 -1.26 -2.04 -0.69
N CYS A 159 -1.86 -2.55 0.39
CA CYS A 159 -1.29 -3.59 1.23
C CYS A 159 -2.35 -4.49 1.88
N ALA A 160 -1.94 -5.70 2.24
CA ALA A 160 -2.68 -6.65 3.05
C ALA A 160 -1.72 -7.34 4.02
N VAL A 161 -2.23 -7.70 5.20
CA VAL A 161 -1.47 -8.44 6.22
C VAL A 161 -1.62 -9.94 5.97
N VAL A 162 -0.52 -10.68 6.07
CA VAL A 162 -0.50 -12.14 5.89
C VAL A 162 -0.49 -12.81 7.26
N VAL A 163 -1.49 -13.65 7.54
CA VAL A 163 -1.63 -14.38 8.81
C VAL A 163 -1.55 -15.91 8.63
N SER A 164 -1.31 -16.63 9.73
CA SER A 164 -1.58 -18.07 9.76
C SER A 164 -3.08 -18.28 9.58
N GLY A 165 -3.50 -18.98 8.53
CA GLY A 165 -4.87 -19.48 8.45
C GLY A 165 -5.12 -20.43 9.60
N GLY A 166 -6.03 -20.07 10.50
CA GLY A 166 -6.45 -20.91 11.61
C GLY A 166 -7.32 -22.06 11.12
N SER A 167 -6.71 -23.11 10.59
CA SER A 167 -7.18 -24.45 10.94
C SER A 167 -6.08 -25.09 11.76
N CYS A 168 -6.24 -25.04 13.07
CA CYS A 168 -5.61 -25.95 14.02
C CYS A 168 -6.14 -27.36 13.72
N MET A 169 -5.94 -27.87 12.51
CA MET A 169 -5.88 -29.29 12.27
C MET A 169 -4.64 -29.70 13.03
N GLU A 170 -4.85 -30.19 14.26
CA GLU A 170 -3.92 -31.07 14.92
C GLU A 170 -3.27 -31.91 13.83
N LEU A 171 -1.96 -31.77 13.66
CA LEU A 171 -1.16 -32.81 13.04
C LEU A 171 -1.31 -34.01 13.97
N GLU A 172 -2.44 -34.72 13.86
CA GLU A 172 -2.53 -36.09 14.27
C GLU A 172 -1.44 -36.79 13.47
N SER A 173 -0.33 -37.05 14.16
CA SER A 173 0.72 -37.94 13.75
C SER A 173 0.15 -39.35 13.66
N ASN A 174 -0.77 -39.59 12.73
CA ASN A 174 -1.19 -40.93 12.36
C ASN A 174 -0.14 -41.48 11.40
N THR A 175 0.99 -41.89 11.98
CA THR A 175 1.82 -42.95 11.45
C THR A 175 1.06 -44.27 11.56
N GLU A 176 0.07 -44.49 10.69
CA GLU A 176 -0.43 -45.84 10.41
C GLU A 176 -0.38 -46.15 8.91
N HIS A 177 0.14 -47.34 8.67
CA HIS A 177 0.56 -47.90 7.40
C HIS A 177 -0.61 -48.22 6.45
N PRO A 178 -0.37 -48.31 5.12
CA PRO A 178 -1.42 -48.43 4.12
C PRO A 178 -1.86 -49.90 3.94
N GLN A 179 -3.17 -50.15 3.96
CA GLN A 179 -3.75 -51.30 3.27
C GLN A 179 -4.86 -50.86 2.30
N ASN A 180 -4.51 -50.99 1.02
CA ASN A 180 -5.34 -51.22 -0.15
C ASN A 180 -6.86 -51.25 0.07
N ARG A 181 -7.58 -50.29 -0.52
CA ARG A 181 -8.89 -50.57 -1.11
C ARG A 181 -9.18 -49.68 -2.30
N VAL A 182 -9.04 -50.28 -3.49
CA VAL A 182 -9.57 -49.79 -4.75
C VAL A 182 -11.06 -50.14 -4.80
N THR A 183 -11.94 -49.16 -4.94
CA THR A 183 -13.16 -49.30 -5.75
C THR A 183 -13.68 -47.93 -6.21
N ALA A 184 -14.14 -47.94 -7.45
CA ALA A 184 -14.60 -46.83 -8.27
C ALA A 184 -16.03 -46.36 -7.95
N ALA A 185 -16.48 -45.38 -8.74
CA ALA A 185 -17.82 -44.78 -8.86
C ALA A 185 -18.11 -43.64 -7.85
N SER A 186 -18.70 -42.50 -8.22
CA SER A 186 -19.29 -42.02 -9.46
C SER A 186 -19.56 -40.53 -9.30
N ALA A 187 -19.59 -39.82 -10.43
CA ALA A 187 -20.04 -38.45 -10.59
C ALA A 187 -21.41 -38.20 -9.94
N ALA A 188 -21.49 -37.22 -9.04
CA ALA A 188 -22.70 -36.48 -8.67
C ALA A 188 -22.38 -35.33 -7.69
N THR A 189 -21.56 -34.35 -8.09
CA THR A 189 -21.47 -33.08 -7.33
C THR A 189 -20.97 -31.94 -8.23
N ALA A 190 -21.85 -31.38 -9.06
CA ALA A 190 -21.52 -30.22 -9.90
C ALA A 190 -22.60 -29.13 -9.90
N GLU A 191 -23.59 -29.16 -8.99
CA GLU A 191 -24.72 -28.22 -9.05
C GLU A 191 -25.19 -27.73 -7.68
N LYS A 192 -24.24 -27.35 -6.81
CA LYS A 192 -24.56 -26.73 -5.52
C LYS A 192 -23.53 -25.69 -5.06
N GLN A 193 -23.08 -24.84 -5.98
CA GLN A 193 -22.10 -23.79 -5.70
C GLN A 193 -22.53 -22.45 -6.33
N ALA A 194 -23.71 -21.94 -5.93
CA ALA A 194 -24.19 -20.61 -6.34
C ALA A 194 -25.06 -19.94 -5.26
N LYS A 195 -24.80 -20.21 -3.98
CA LYS A 195 -25.24 -19.37 -2.86
C LYS A 195 -24.03 -19.19 -1.95
N GLY A 196 -23.18 -18.25 -2.33
CA GLY A 196 -22.07 -17.80 -1.50
C GLY A 196 -22.64 -17.05 -0.31
N SER A 197 -22.89 -17.76 0.78
CA SER A 197 -22.88 -17.18 2.10
C SER A 197 -21.47 -16.60 2.29
N GLN A 198 -21.30 -15.29 2.14
CA GLN A 198 -20.14 -14.60 2.70
C GLN A 198 -20.26 -14.72 4.21
N GLU A 199 -19.88 -15.87 4.76
CA GLU A 199 -19.43 -15.92 6.15
C GLU A 199 -18.18 -15.04 6.18
N GLU A 200 -18.32 -13.81 6.67
CA GLU A 200 -17.18 -13.05 7.14
C GLU A 200 -16.50 -13.92 8.19
N SER A 201 -15.44 -14.62 7.77
CA SER A 201 -14.60 -15.34 8.71
C SER A 201 -14.09 -14.31 9.70
N VAL A 202 -14.55 -14.40 10.94
CA VAL A 202 -14.04 -13.57 12.03
C VAL A 202 -12.59 -14.00 12.23
N ILE A 203 -11.66 -13.28 11.61
CA ILE A 203 -10.24 -13.51 11.78
C ILE A 203 -9.92 -13.13 13.21
N ASP A 204 -9.43 -14.09 13.99
CA ASP A 204 -8.98 -13.84 15.35
C ASP A 204 -7.82 -12.83 15.31
N ASP A 205 -7.99 -11.70 15.99
CA ASP A 205 -7.03 -10.58 16.05
C ASP A 205 -5.69 -11.03 16.68
N LEU A 206 -5.67 -12.22 17.28
CA LEU A 206 -4.50 -12.87 17.87
C LEU A 206 -3.70 -13.75 16.89
N SER A 207 -4.14 -13.88 15.64
CA SER A 207 -3.45 -14.72 14.65
C SER A 207 -2.02 -14.22 14.38
N PRO A 208 -0.99 -15.08 14.43
CA PRO A 208 0.38 -14.68 14.12
C PRO A 208 0.48 -14.04 12.72
N VAL A 209 1.05 -12.84 12.67
CA VAL A 209 1.33 -12.12 11.42
C VAL A 209 2.70 -12.53 10.90
N TYR A 210 2.75 -12.98 9.66
CA TYR A 210 3.97 -13.39 8.97
C TYR A 210 4.54 -12.27 8.11
N GLY A 211 3.73 -11.31 7.70
CA GLY A 211 4.22 -10.21 6.88
C GLY A 211 3.13 -9.35 6.29
N ILE A 212 3.53 -8.60 5.27
CA ILE A 212 2.67 -7.79 4.43
C ILE A 212 2.91 -8.15 2.97
N ILE A 213 1.84 -8.13 2.18
CA ILE A 213 1.90 -8.12 0.73
C ILE A 213 1.40 -6.77 0.22
N THR A 214 2.04 -6.25 -0.81
CA THR A 214 1.82 -4.91 -1.35
C THR A 214 1.67 -4.95 -2.88
N THR A 215 1.22 -3.85 -3.46
CA THR A 215 1.19 -3.66 -4.92
C THR A 215 2.59 -3.75 -5.57
N ALA A 216 3.65 -3.38 -4.85
CA ALA A 216 5.03 -3.56 -5.32
C ALA A 216 5.40 -5.06 -5.46
N ASP A 217 4.83 -5.93 -4.63
CA ASP A 217 5.03 -7.37 -4.75
C ASP A 217 4.31 -7.93 -5.99
N ALA A 218 3.23 -7.28 -6.46
CA ALA A 218 2.57 -7.62 -7.72
C ALA A 218 3.47 -7.32 -8.92
N LEU A 219 4.21 -6.20 -8.89
CA LEU A 219 5.20 -5.89 -9.93
C LEU A 219 6.29 -6.97 -9.99
N ARG A 220 6.80 -7.39 -8.83
CA ARG A 220 7.79 -8.48 -8.76
C ARG A 220 7.22 -9.80 -9.30
N ALA A 221 6.01 -10.16 -8.88
CA ALA A 221 5.34 -11.37 -9.36
C ALA A 221 5.11 -11.35 -10.88
N PHE A 222 4.75 -10.19 -11.42
CA PHE A 222 4.59 -9.97 -12.86
C PHE A 222 5.92 -10.14 -13.62
N LEU A 223 7.02 -9.58 -13.10
CA LEU A 223 8.36 -9.71 -13.70
C LEU A 223 8.90 -11.14 -13.68
N GLU A 224 8.63 -11.88 -12.60
CA GLU A 224 9.07 -13.27 -12.45
C GLU A 224 8.20 -14.27 -13.24
N TYR A 225 7.26 -13.78 -14.05
CA TYR A 225 6.27 -14.59 -14.80
C TYR A 225 5.53 -15.59 -13.92
N HIS A 226 5.34 -15.26 -12.64
CA HIS A 226 4.58 -16.09 -11.74
C HIS A 226 3.10 -16.00 -12.12
N THR A 227 2.63 -17.02 -12.85
CA THR A 227 1.20 -17.30 -12.96
C THR A 227 0.70 -17.67 -11.56
N GLY A 228 0.22 -16.67 -10.81
CA GLY A 228 -0.06 -16.76 -9.36
C GLY A 228 -1.04 -17.86 -8.93
N VAL A 229 -1.63 -18.58 -9.90
CA VAL A 229 -2.39 -19.83 -9.72
C VAL A 229 -1.57 -20.95 -9.06
N ARG A 230 -0.23 -20.97 -9.21
CA ARG A 230 0.61 -22.07 -8.69
C ARG A 230 1.40 -21.73 -7.42
N SER A 231 1.50 -20.45 -7.06
CA SER A 231 2.30 -20.01 -5.93
C SER A 231 1.39 -19.66 -4.75
N ASN A 232 1.56 -20.37 -3.63
CA ASN A 232 0.92 -19.98 -2.37
C ASN A 232 1.68 -18.81 -1.73
N LEU A 233 0.95 -18.02 -0.92
CA LEU A 233 1.52 -16.88 -0.21
C LEU A 233 2.65 -17.28 0.73
N ALA A 234 2.56 -18.44 1.37
CA ALA A 234 3.62 -18.93 2.26
C ALA A 234 4.98 -19.02 1.56
N SER A 235 5.02 -19.56 0.33
CA SER A 235 6.27 -19.70 -0.42
C SER A 235 6.76 -18.36 -0.95
N TRP A 236 5.84 -17.49 -1.35
CA TRP A 236 6.15 -16.12 -1.80
C TRP A 236 6.76 -15.27 -0.68
N ILE A 237 6.06 -15.19 0.46
CA ILE A 237 6.50 -14.43 1.64
C ILE A 237 7.83 -14.96 2.15
N ARG A 238 8.02 -16.28 2.22
CA ARG A 238 9.34 -16.85 2.51
C ARG A 238 10.37 -16.41 1.47
N GLY A 239 10.11 -16.48 0.18
CA GLY A 239 11.07 -16.04 -0.84
C GLY A 239 11.48 -14.57 -0.71
N ILE A 240 10.54 -13.69 -0.32
CA ILE A 240 10.79 -12.25 -0.12
C ILE A 240 11.49 -11.98 1.21
N GLN A 241 11.15 -12.70 2.28
CA GLN A 241 11.63 -12.45 3.64
C GLN A 241 12.74 -13.41 4.08
N ALA A 242 13.11 -14.42 3.28
CA ALA A 242 14.05 -15.47 3.64
C ALA A 242 15.49 -14.98 3.77
N SER A 243 15.81 -13.77 3.31
CA SER A 243 17.05 -13.11 3.69
C SER A 243 17.06 -12.96 5.22
N PRO A 244 17.89 -13.73 5.96
CA PRO A 244 17.89 -13.67 7.42
C PRO A 244 18.20 -12.24 7.86
N GLY A 245 17.25 -11.58 8.52
CA GLY A 245 17.38 -10.18 8.95
C GLY A 245 16.60 -9.13 8.15
N GLU A 246 15.78 -9.50 7.16
CA GLU A 246 14.92 -8.53 6.44
C GLU A 246 13.51 -8.37 7.04
N ALA A 247 12.94 -9.40 7.68
CA ALA A 247 11.66 -9.28 8.38
C ALA A 247 11.63 -8.16 9.45
N PRO A 248 12.68 -7.93 10.26
CA PRO A 248 12.73 -6.81 11.23
C PRO A 248 12.71 -5.42 10.57
N LYS A 249 13.03 -5.32 9.27
CA LYS A 249 13.15 -4.02 8.57
C LYS A 249 11.80 -3.46 8.12
N ARG A 250 10.72 -4.25 8.20
CA ARG A 250 9.37 -3.84 7.79
C ARG A 250 8.41 -3.66 8.98
N SER A 251 8.94 -3.42 10.17
CA SER A 251 8.14 -3.15 11.35
C SER A 251 8.63 -1.92 12.11
N ILE A 252 7.74 -1.32 12.90
CA ILE A 252 8.05 -0.17 13.74
C ILE A 252 7.19 -0.19 15.02
N PRO A 253 7.72 0.21 16.19
CA PRO A 253 6.90 0.38 17.39
C PRO A 253 5.82 1.46 17.20
N GLY A 254 4.62 1.25 17.74
CA GLY A 254 3.53 2.22 17.65
C GLY A 254 3.80 3.55 18.37
N ASP A 255 4.67 3.54 19.38
CA ASP A 255 5.11 4.73 20.11
C ASP A 255 6.31 5.44 19.46
N ALA A 256 6.90 4.88 18.40
CA ALA A 256 7.91 5.55 17.61
C ALA A 256 7.33 6.79 16.91
N SER A 257 8.20 7.74 16.59
CA SER A 257 7.80 8.94 15.88
C SER A 257 7.57 8.67 14.38
N LEU A 258 6.75 9.49 13.73
CA LEU A 258 6.59 9.45 12.27
C LEU A 258 7.92 9.72 11.56
N ALA A 259 8.80 10.52 12.16
CA ALA A 259 10.14 10.69 11.62
C ALA A 259 10.92 9.36 11.56
N ALA A 260 10.87 8.58 12.62
CA ALA A 260 11.49 7.25 12.65
C ALA A 260 10.83 6.32 11.61
N ALA A 261 9.51 6.40 11.42
CA ALA A 261 8.78 5.64 10.40
C ALA A 261 9.22 5.99 8.98
N ALA A 262 9.25 7.29 8.65
CA ALA A 262 9.69 7.77 7.35
C ALA A 262 11.15 7.39 7.08
N GLN A 263 12.03 7.48 8.08
CA GLN A 263 13.43 7.05 7.95
C GLN A 263 13.54 5.54 7.72
N ALA A 264 12.76 4.73 8.45
CA ALA A 264 12.75 3.28 8.28
C ALA A 264 12.26 2.88 6.87
N MET A 265 11.16 3.49 6.39
CA MET A 265 10.66 3.32 5.03
C MET A 265 11.70 3.70 3.98
N ALA A 266 12.34 4.87 4.17
CA ALA A 266 13.35 5.40 3.26
C ALA A 266 14.57 4.47 3.17
N THR A 267 15.04 3.97 4.31
CA THR A 267 16.23 3.10 4.42
C THR A 267 15.97 1.72 3.83
N ALA A 268 14.78 1.16 4.08
CA ALA A 268 14.39 -0.14 3.57
C ALA A 268 13.87 -0.09 2.11
N GLY A 269 13.61 1.10 1.56
CA GLY A 269 13.01 1.26 0.24
C GLY A 269 11.59 0.69 0.18
N VAL A 270 10.82 0.82 1.26
CA VAL A 270 9.45 0.29 1.36
C VAL A 270 8.44 1.40 1.61
N HIS A 271 7.21 1.19 1.15
CA HIS A 271 6.12 2.17 1.33
C HIS A 271 5.20 1.87 2.51
N HIS A 272 5.36 0.72 3.18
CA HIS A 272 4.50 0.25 4.26
C HIS A 272 5.33 -0.41 5.36
N LEU A 273 4.97 -0.15 6.61
CA LEU A 273 5.53 -0.78 7.80
C LEU A 273 4.40 -1.39 8.64
N LEU A 274 4.64 -2.59 9.18
CA LEU A 274 3.83 -3.17 10.25
C LEU A 274 4.05 -2.37 11.54
N VAL A 275 2.97 -2.00 12.21
CA VAL A 275 3.06 -1.29 13.49
C VAL A 275 2.89 -2.30 14.63
N LEU A 276 3.87 -2.33 15.53
CA LEU A 276 3.94 -3.25 16.65
C LEU A 276 3.54 -2.57 17.97
N GLU A 277 2.75 -3.25 18.77
CA GLU A 277 2.52 -2.91 20.17
C GLU A 277 3.85 -3.04 20.94
N PRO A 278 4.36 -1.99 21.60
CA PRO A 278 5.70 -2.00 22.22
C PRO A 278 5.91 -3.11 23.27
N ARG A 279 4.85 -3.57 23.93
CA ARG A 279 4.93 -4.56 25.02
C ARG A 279 4.75 -6.00 24.57
N SER A 280 3.86 -6.25 23.62
CA SER A 280 3.52 -7.62 23.19
C SER A 280 4.14 -8.01 21.86
N SER A 281 4.69 -7.04 21.10
CA SER A 281 5.08 -7.22 19.69
C SER A 281 3.93 -7.68 18.79
N ALA A 282 2.68 -7.55 19.23
CA ALA A 282 1.50 -7.80 18.41
C ALA A 282 1.39 -6.73 17.33
N VAL A 283 0.93 -7.11 16.13
CA VAL A 283 0.69 -6.16 15.05
C VAL A 283 -0.63 -5.45 15.30
N ILE A 284 -0.58 -4.14 15.56
CA ILE A 284 -1.75 -3.30 15.87
C ILE A 284 -2.21 -2.46 14.67
N GLY A 285 -1.42 -2.43 13.60
CA GLY A 285 -1.78 -1.68 12.40
C GLY A 285 -0.72 -1.69 11.32
N VAL A 286 -0.93 -0.84 10.31
CA VAL A 286 0.01 -0.58 9.21
C VAL A 286 0.11 0.93 9.02
N VAL A 287 1.34 1.43 8.86
CA VAL A 287 1.60 2.82 8.45
C VAL A 287 2.27 2.81 7.08
N SER A 288 1.83 3.71 6.20
CA SER A 288 2.32 3.87 4.84
C SER A 288 2.96 5.24 4.63
N ALA A 289 3.72 5.40 3.54
CA ALA A 289 4.28 6.69 3.16
C ALA A 289 3.16 7.75 2.94
N LEU A 290 2.01 7.33 2.44
CA LEU A 290 0.87 8.23 2.24
C LEU A 290 0.24 8.66 3.58
N ASP A 291 0.25 7.80 4.60
CA ASP A 291 -0.18 8.17 5.97
C ASP A 291 0.72 9.29 6.53
N VAL A 292 2.03 9.25 6.27
CA VAL A 292 2.97 10.33 6.63
C VAL A 292 2.64 11.62 5.86
N VAL A 293 2.38 11.51 4.56
CA VAL A 293 2.01 12.66 3.71
C VAL A 293 0.72 13.32 4.18
N HIS A 294 -0.31 12.51 4.51
CA HIS A 294 -1.55 13.02 5.09
C HIS A 294 -1.26 13.72 6.42
N ALA A 295 -0.38 13.14 7.24
CA ALA A 295 0.00 13.76 8.50
C ALA A 295 0.64 15.15 8.35
N VAL A 296 1.49 15.29 7.34
CA VAL A 296 2.09 16.59 6.98
C VAL A 296 1.02 17.55 6.50
N SER A 297 0.16 17.10 5.59
CA SER A 297 -0.91 17.92 5.01
C SER A 297 -1.82 18.50 6.09
N SER A 298 -2.33 17.68 7.02
CA SER A 298 -3.24 18.18 8.05
C SER A 298 -2.56 19.14 9.04
N CYS A 299 -1.29 18.89 9.40
CA CYS A 299 -0.53 19.84 10.23
C CYS A 299 -0.29 21.17 9.51
N TYR A 300 -0.10 21.14 8.18
CA TYR A 300 0.08 22.34 7.37
C TYR A 300 -1.24 23.13 7.23
N MET A 301 -2.35 22.46 6.90
CA MET A 301 -3.66 23.11 6.69
C MET A 301 -4.22 23.77 7.94
N THR A 302 -3.99 23.19 9.12
CA THR A 302 -4.51 23.72 10.38
C THR A 302 -3.76 24.96 10.86
N GLY A 303 -2.49 25.15 10.48
CA GLY A 303 -1.63 26.26 10.93
C GLY A 303 -1.36 26.29 12.45
N THR A 304 -2.09 25.51 13.25
CA THR A 304 -2.00 25.45 14.70
C THR A 304 -0.85 24.57 15.18
N GLY A 305 -0.41 23.63 14.32
CA GLY A 305 0.46 22.53 14.75
C GLY A 305 -0.24 21.60 15.75
N GLU A 306 -1.58 21.63 15.82
CA GLU A 306 -2.36 20.64 16.54
C GLU A 306 -2.97 19.65 15.54
N TRP A 307 -2.72 18.36 15.77
CA TRP A 307 -3.34 17.29 15.03
C TRP A 307 -4.80 17.15 15.48
N ASP A 308 -5.75 17.52 14.61
CA ASP A 308 -7.17 17.37 14.92
C ASP A 308 -7.62 15.91 14.72
N LEU A 309 -7.97 15.26 15.84
CA LEU A 309 -8.52 13.89 15.84
C LEU A 309 -9.85 13.79 15.07
N SER A 310 -10.53 14.91 14.78
CA SER A 310 -11.72 14.90 13.93
C SER A 310 -11.39 14.53 12.47
N THR A 311 -10.18 14.85 11.99
CA THR A 311 -9.66 14.43 10.68
C THR A 311 -9.50 12.90 10.61
N GLU A 312 -9.27 12.24 11.75
CA GLU A 312 -9.16 10.78 11.86
C GLU A 312 -10.47 10.05 11.50
N MET A 313 -11.63 10.67 11.74
CA MET A 313 -12.93 10.06 11.40
C MET A 313 -13.20 10.04 9.89
N LEU A 314 -12.74 11.05 9.15
CA LEU A 314 -12.82 11.07 7.68
C LEU A 314 -11.93 9.98 7.08
N TYR A 315 -10.74 9.78 7.67
CA TYR A 315 -9.79 8.77 7.23
C TYR A 315 -10.25 7.32 7.49
N ARG A 316 -10.92 7.07 8.63
CA ARG A 316 -11.39 5.73 9.01
C ARG A 316 -12.71 5.31 8.35
N GLY A 317 -13.52 6.26 7.88
CA GLY A 317 -14.86 5.99 7.31
C GLY A 317 -14.91 5.84 5.78
N GLY A 318 -13.86 6.25 5.07
CA GLY A 318 -13.85 6.34 3.61
C GLY A 318 -13.62 5.02 2.89
N SER A 319 -14.64 4.14 2.83
CA SER A 319 -14.83 3.40 1.58
C SER A 319 -15.37 4.41 0.57
N ALA A 320 -14.47 5.11 -0.13
CA ALA A 320 -14.86 6.02 -1.19
C ALA A 320 -15.47 5.20 -2.33
N PHE A 321 -16.78 5.00 -2.25
CA PHE A 321 -17.63 4.50 -3.31
C PHE A 321 -17.57 5.47 -4.48
N GLY A 322 -16.96 5.02 -5.57
CA GLY A 322 -16.93 5.70 -6.86
C GLY A 322 -16.56 4.68 -7.92
N ILE A 323 -17.55 4.26 -8.71
CA ILE A 323 -17.39 3.37 -9.87
C ILE A 323 -16.55 4.11 -10.92
N TRP A 324 -15.34 3.61 -11.18
CA TRP A 324 -14.61 3.75 -12.43
C TRP A 324 -13.72 2.53 -12.61
#